data_AF-F0W657-F1
#
_entry.id   AF-F0W657-F1
#
_cell.length_a   1.000
_cell.length_b   1.000
_cell.length_c   1.000
_cell.angle_alpha   90.00
_cell.angle_beta   90.00
_cell.angle_gamma   90.00
#
_symmetry.space_group_name_H-M   'P 1'
#
loop_
_entity.id
_entity.type
_entity.pdbx_description
1 polymer ?
#
loop_
_entity_poly.entity_id
_entity_poly.type
_entity_poly.pdbx_seq_one_letter_code
_entity_poly.pdbx_strand_id
1 'polypeptide(L)' 'MSDTQAKKLAEEIESYQLDLKTIEAACTTSEAAKKIYEYCQSVADPFLGENDGANPWQQSAQSGGGCLIL' A
#
# COMPACT_ATOMS: atom_id res chain seq x y z
N MET A 1 37.14 16.03 -22.82
CA MET A 1 36.16 15.03 -22.33
C MET A 1 36.26 13.86 -23.28
N SER A 2 36.48 12.63 -22.79
CA SER A 2 36.49 11.47 -23.69
C SER A 2 35.06 11.18 -24.17
N ASP A 3 34.91 10.63 -25.37
CA ASP A 3 33.58 10.30 -25.93
C ASP A 3 32.76 9.39 -25.00
N THR A 4 33.43 8.51 -24.25
CA THR A 4 32.82 7.66 -23.23
C THR A 4 32.25 8.48 -22.07
N GLN A 5 32.93 9.54 -21.63
CA GLN A 5 32.43 10.43 -20.58
C GLN A 5 31.26 11.28 -21.08
N ALA A 6 31.30 11.72 -22.34
CA ALA A 6 30.22 12.49 -22.95
C ALA A 6 28.92 11.67 -23.08
N LYS A 7 29.02 10.40 -23.47
CA LYS A 7 27.86 9.48 -23.56
C LYS A 7 27.21 9.23 -22.21
N LYS A 8 28.00 8.93 -21.18
CA LYS A 8 27.48 8.74 -19.81
C LYS A 8 26.74 9.98 -19.30
N LEU A 9 27.31 11.16 -19.54
CA LEU A 9 26.67 12.41 -19.16
C LEU A 9 25.33 12.62 -19.88
N ALA A 10 25.25 12.26 -21.16
CA ALA A 10 24.01 12.38 -21.94
C ALA A 10 22.92 11.44 -21.41
N GLU A 11 23.27 10.20 -21.07
CA GLU A 11 22.36 9.22 -20.46
C GLU A 11 21.84 9.71 -19.09
N GLU A 12 22.71 10.26 -18.24
CA GLU A 12 22.30 10.84 -16.95
C GLU A 12 21.38 12.05 -17.12
N ILE A 13 21.65 12.91 -18.11
CA ILE A 13 20.77 14.05 -18.42
C ILE A 13 19.38 13.55 -18.85
N GLU A 14 19.31 12.51 -19.68
CA GLU A 14 18.03 11.93 -20.10
C GLU A 14 17.26 11.33 -18.91
N SER A 15 17.96 10.62 -18.02
CA SER A 15 17.38 10.08 -16.79
C SER A 15 16.83 11.20 -15.89
N TYR A 16 17.60 12.26 -15.66
CA TYR A 16 17.15 13.38 -14.83
C TYR A 16 15.98 14.15 -15.45
N GLN A 17 15.90 14.23 -16.77
CA GLN A 17 14.73 14.82 -17.43
C GLN A 17 13.46 13.99 -17.24
N LEU A 18 13.57 12.66 -17.20
CA LEU A 18 12.45 11.77 -16.89
C LEU A 18 12.02 11.88 -15.43
N ASP A 19 12.99 11.91 -14.51
CA ASP A 19 12.72 12.06 -13.07
C ASP A 19 12.04 13.40 -12.78
N LEU A 20 12.50 14.48 -13.42
CA LEU A 20 11.92 15.81 -13.27
C LEU A 20 10.45 15.82 -13.72
N LYS A 21 10.15 15.27 -14.90
CA LYS A 21 8.76 15.14 -15.39
C LYS A 21 7.88 14.32 -14.42
N THR A 22 8.46 13.28 -13.83
CA THR A 22 7.74 12.43 -12.86
C THR A 22 7.42 13.19 -11.59
N ILE A 23 8.37 13.97 -11.07
CA ILE A 23 8.21 14.79 -9.87
C ILE A 23 7.22 15.94 -10.11
N GLU A 24 7.26 16.58 -11.28
CA GLU A 24 6.30 17.64 -11.64
C GLU A 24 4.86 17.14 -11.73
N ALA A 25 4.66 15.88 -12.12
CA ALA A 25 3.34 15.26 -12.16
C ALA A 25 2.91 14.65 -10.81
N ALA A 26 3.79 14.62 -9.81
CA ALA A 26 3.50 14.02 -8.53
C ALA A 26 2.49 14.87 -7.73
N CYS A 27 1.55 14.21 -7.07
CA CYS A 27 0.69 14.88 -6.11
C CYS A 27 1.47 15.25 -4.84
N THR A 28 0.96 16.20 -4.08
CA THR A 28 1.54 16.55 -2.78
C THR A 28 1.44 15.38 -1.80
N THR A 29 2.37 15.33 -0.84
CA THR A 29 2.36 14.30 0.21
C THR A 29 1.05 14.31 1.00
N SER A 30 0.46 15.49 1.23
CA SER A 30 -0.82 15.63 1.91
C SER A 30 -1.98 15.02 1.12
N GLU A 31 -2.00 15.19 -0.21
CA GLU A 31 -3.00 14.55 -1.08
C GLU A 31 -2.84 13.03 -1.12
N ALA A 32 -1.60 12.53 -1.17
CA ALA A 32 -1.33 11.10 -1.10
C ALA A 32 -1.80 10.50 0.24
N ALA A 33 -1.49 11.15 1.36
CA ALA A 33 -1.93 10.73 2.68
C ALA A 33 -3.46 10.76 2.80
N LYS A 34 -4.12 11.78 2.24
CA LYS A 34 -5.58 11.87 2.21
C LYS A 34 -6.21 10.69 1.45
N LYS A 35 -5.69 10.35 0.26
CA LYS A 35 -6.18 9.20 -0.52
C LYS A 35 -6.03 7.88 0.23
N ILE A 36 -4.90 7.68 0.92
CA ILE A 36 -4.67 6.48 1.75
C ILE A 36 -5.66 6.43 2.91
N TYR A 37 -5.84 7.55 3.62
CA TYR A 37 -6.78 7.66 4.72
C TYR A 37 -8.22 7.36 4.26
N GLU A 38 -8.67 7.96 3.16
CA GLU A 38 -9.99 7.73 2.58
C GLU A 38 -10.20 6.26 2.21
N TYR A 39 -9.19 5.62 1.61
CA TYR A 39 -9.23 4.20 1.31
C TYR A 39 -9.45 3.36 2.57
N CYS A 40 -8.65 3.59 3.61
CA CYS A 40 -8.76 2.87 4.89
C CYS A 40 -10.12 3.07 5.58
N GLN A 41 -10.80 4.20 5.36
CA GLN A 41 -12.15 4.43 5.89
C GLN A 41 -13.24 3.74 5.05
N SER A 42 -12.99 3.53 3.76
CA SER A 42 -13.98 2.98 2.83
C SER A 42 -13.96 1.45 2.71
N VAL A 43 -12.85 0.83 3.09
CA VAL A 43 -12.63 -0.61 2.96
C VAL A 43 -12.59 -1.23 4.35
N ALA A 44 -13.61 -2.02 4.68
CA ALA A 44 -13.68 -2.74 5.94
C ALA A 44 -12.51 -3.72 6.06
N ASP A 45 -11.76 -3.64 7.17
CA ASP A 45 -10.69 -4.57 7.49
C ASP A 45 -11.20 -5.62 8.50
N PRO A 46 -11.19 -6.91 8.13
CA PRO A 46 -11.62 -7.99 9.01
C PRO A 46 -10.89 -8.11 10.35
N PHE A 47 -9.70 -7.54 10.47
CA PHE A 47 -8.89 -7.58 11.68
C PHE A 47 -9.03 -6.34 12.56
N LEU A 48 -9.62 -5.25 12.04
CA LEU A 48 -9.79 -4.01 12.80
C LEU A 48 -11.14 -3.93 13.55
N GLY A 49 -11.95 -5.00 13.49
CA GLY A 49 -13.12 -5.17 14.36
C GLY A 49 -14.42 -4.55 13.85
N GLU A 50 -14.43 -3.99 12.63
CA GLU A 50 -15.63 -3.41 12.00
C GLU A 50 -16.48 -4.42 11.20
N ASN A 51 -16.09 -5.70 11.22
CA ASN A 51 -16.89 -6.75 10.59
C ASN A 51 -18.13 -7.06 11.44
N ASP A 52 -19.31 -6.67 10.96
CA ASP A 52 -20.63 -7.00 11.52
C ASP A 52 -21.01 -8.50 11.41
N GLY A 53 -20.03 -9.40 11.34
CA GLY A 53 -20.24 -10.83 11.09
C GLY A 53 -19.41 -11.72 12.01
N ALA A 54 -19.97 -12.89 12.37
CA ALA A 54 -19.23 -13.90 13.11
C ALA A 54 -18.00 -14.35 12.30
N ASN A 55 -16.85 -14.42 12.97
CA ASN A 55 -15.63 -14.94 12.36
C ASN A 55 -15.88 -16.38 11.85
N PRO A 56 -15.80 -16.64 10.53
CA PRO A 56 -16.11 -17.95 9.96
C PRO A 56 -15.16 -19.06 10.47
N TRP A 57 -13.95 -18.69 10.88
CA TRP A 57 -12.98 -19.62 11.46
C TRP A 57 -13.26 -19.96 12.94
N GLN A 58 -14.20 -19.26 13.59
CA GLN A 58 -14.64 -19.55 14.96
C GLN A 58 -16.01 -20.27 15.01
N GLN A 59 -16.68 -20.46 13.87
CA GLN A 59 -18.03 -21.05 13.82
C GLN A 59 -18.08 -22.47 14.41
N SER A 60 -17.03 -23.28 14.25
CA SER A 60 -16.92 -24.62 14.83
C SER A 60 -16.66 -24.64 16.34
N ALA A 61 -16.34 -23.49 16.97
CA ALA A 61 -16.16 -23.38 18.42
C ALA A 61 -17.43 -22.95 19.18
N GLN A 62 -18.43 -22.39 18.48
CA GLN A 62 -19.67 -21.88 19.10
C GLN A 62 -20.86 -22.84 18.99
N SER A 63 -20.86 -23.81 18.07
CA SER A 63 -21.91 -24.84 18.00
C SER A 63 -21.50 -26.12 18.73
N GLY A 64 -21.67 -26.13 20.06
CA GLY A 64 -21.95 -27.33 20.86
C GLY A 64 -20.90 -28.46 20.83
N GLY A 65 -20.03 -28.48 21.84
CA GLY A 65 -19.22 -29.66 22.13
C GLY A 65 -18.08 -29.36 23.09
N GLY A 66 -18.41 -28.95 24.32
CA GLY A 66 -17.42 -28.82 25.38
C GLY A 66 -16.69 -30.13 25.58
N CYS A 67 -15.40 -30.17 25.23
CA CYS A 67 -14.50 -31.19 25.75
C CYS A 67 -14.26 -30.86 27.23
N LEU A 68 -14.99 -31.52 28.12
CA LEU A 68 -14.63 -31.58 29.53
C LEU A 68 -13.40 -32.49 29.62
N ILE A 69 -12.23 -31.88 29.83
CA ILE A 69 -11.06 -32.64 30.28
C ILE A 69 -11.39 -33.14 31.69
N LEU A 70 -11.61 -34.45 31.80
CA LEU A 70 -11.69 -35.21 33.06
C LEU A 70 -10.30 -35.45 33.62
#